data_AF-A0A238V1U3-F1
#
_entry.id   AF-A0A238V1U3-F1
#
_cell.length_a   1.000
_cell.length_b   1.000
_cell.length_c   1.000
_cell.angle_alpha   90.00
_cell.angle_beta   90.00
_cell.angle_gamma   90.00
#
_symmetry.space_group_name_H-M   'P 1'
#
loop_
_entity.id
_entity.type
_entity.pdbx_description
1 polymer ?
#
loop_
_entity_poly.entity_id
_entity_poly.type
_entity_poly.pdbx_seq_one_letter_code
_entity_poly.pdbx_strand_id
1 'polypeptide(L)'
;MTGRLIAVVGPSGVGKDTLIRALVAARPEISEVRRSITRPTDAHEACLSLSRAEFARQRDAGGFALSWEAHGLYYGVPADVLTRVQAGQDVIANLSRALLPAAMLTFPRVSILSLTAAPEVLAERLGARGREAAAEIARRLARGAPPMPEGAEVITIDNGGPLEASVATALAALTRQASL
;
A
#
# COMPACT_ATOMS: atom_id res chain seq x y z
N MET A 1 14.32 -12.13 -15.61
CA MET A 1 13.40 -10.98 -15.73
C MET A 1 13.32 -10.29 -14.37
N THR A 2 13.24 -8.96 -14.34
CA THR A 2 13.09 -8.19 -13.10
C THR A 2 11.65 -8.25 -12.61
N GLY A 3 11.44 -8.39 -11.30
CA GLY A 3 10.10 -8.37 -10.69
C GLY A 3 9.56 -6.94 -10.62
N ARG A 4 8.41 -6.77 -9.98
CA ARG A 4 7.83 -5.43 -9.74
C ARG A 4 7.47 -5.18 -8.28
N LEU A 5 7.50 -3.90 -7.92
CA LEU A 5 6.77 -3.40 -6.76
C LEU A 5 5.31 -3.14 -7.17
N ILE A 6 4.38 -3.88 -6.58
CA ILE A 6 2.93 -3.66 -6.69
C ILE A 6 2.52 -2.72 -5.54
N ALA A 7 2.34 -1.45 -5.85
CA ALA A 7 1.94 -0.42 -4.91
C ALA A 7 0.41 -0.35 -4.80
N VAL A 8 -0.14 -0.73 -3.65
CA VAL A 8 -1.57 -0.57 -3.36
C VAL A 8 -1.79 0.76 -2.63
N VAL A 9 -2.49 1.68 -3.28
CA VAL A 9 -2.78 3.02 -2.76
C VAL A 9 -4.29 3.27 -2.74
N GLY A 10 -4.74 4.26 -1.98
CA GLY A 10 -6.16 4.61 -1.86
C GLY A 10 -6.48 5.24 -0.50
N PRO A 11 -7.68 5.80 -0.32
CA PRO A 11 -8.05 6.48 0.91
C PRO A 11 -8.03 5.56 2.14
N SER A 12 -8.03 6.15 3.32
CA SER A 12 -8.22 5.37 4.56
C SER A 12 -9.60 4.70 4.53
N GLY A 13 -9.70 3.48 5.07
CA GLY A 13 -10.97 2.74 5.09
C GLY A 13 -11.33 2.01 3.78
N VAL A 14 -10.62 2.25 2.68
CA VAL A 14 -10.94 1.65 1.37
C VAL A 14 -10.70 0.15 1.29
N GLY A 15 -9.98 -0.46 2.24
CA GLY A 15 -9.79 -1.93 2.29
C GLY A 15 -8.48 -2.47 1.69
N LYS A 16 -7.42 -1.67 1.62
CA LYS A 16 -6.11 -2.05 1.05
C LYS A 16 -5.55 -3.37 1.61
N ASP A 17 -5.45 -3.50 2.94
CA ASP A 17 -4.87 -4.72 3.56
C ASP A 17 -5.74 -5.97 3.31
N THR A 18 -7.06 -5.80 3.24
CA THR A 18 -7.97 -6.90 2.87
C THR A 18 -7.74 -7.34 1.44
N LEU A 19 -7.62 -6.40 0.49
CA LEU A 19 -7.32 -6.73 -0.91
C LEU A 19 -5.95 -7.40 -1.05
N ILE A 20 -4.91 -6.87 -0.39
CA ILE A 20 -3.55 -7.43 -0.45
C ILE A 20 -3.56 -8.89 0.02
N ARG A 21 -4.15 -9.18 1.17
CA ARG A 21 -4.24 -10.55 1.69
C ARG A 21 -4.97 -11.48 0.74
N ALA A 22 -6.08 -11.04 0.15
CA ALA A 22 -6.82 -11.84 -0.83
C ALA A 22 -6.01 -12.08 -2.12
N LEU A 23 -5.27 -11.09 -2.60
CA LEU A 23 -4.41 -11.23 -3.77
C LEU A 23 -3.25 -12.21 -3.52
N VAL A 24 -2.59 -12.11 -2.37
CA VAL A 24 -1.49 -13.01 -1.99
C VAL A 24 -1.99 -14.44 -1.80
N ALA A 25 -3.20 -14.62 -1.24
CA ALA A 25 -3.83 -15.94 -1.15
C ALA A 25 -4.14 -16.53 -2.54
N ALA A 26 -4.54 -15.70 -3.50
CA ALA A 26 -4.85 -16.13 -4.86
C ALA A 26 -3.60 -16.31 -5.76
N ARG A 27 -2.50 -15.61 -5.45
CA ARG A 27 -1.22 -15.63 -6.19
C ARG A 27 -0.05 -15.73 -5.21
N PRO A 28 0.25 -16.93 -4.67
CA PRO A 28 1.29 -17.12 -3.65
C PRO A 28 2.71 -16.75 -4.09
N GLU A 29 2.95 -16.60 -5.39
CA GLU A 29 4.22 -16.11 -5.92
C GLU A 29 4.45 -14.62 -5.67
N ILE A 30 3.38 -13.84 -5.44
CA ILE A 30 3.45 -12.43 -5.05
C ILE A 30 3.63 -12.39 -3.53
N SER A 31 4.70 -11.74 -3.07
CA SER A 31 4.98 -11.67 -1.64
C SER A 31 4.56 -10.35 -1.02
N GLU A 32 3.77 -10.44 0.05
CA GLU A 32 3.40 -9.27 0.87
C GLU A 32 4.63 -8.68 1.57
N VAL A 33 4.81 -7.38 1.43
CA VAL A 33 5.85 -6.63 2.13
C VAL A 33 5.37 -6.28 3.53
N ARG A 34 6.11 -6.77 4.53
CA ARG A 34 5.92 -6.33 5.92
C ARG A 34 6.64 -4.99 6.14
N ARG A 35 5.88 -3.91 6.21
CA ARG A 35 6.41 -2.53 6.36
C ARG A 35 6.67 -2.18 7.83
N SER A 36 7.69 -1.37 8.12
CA SER A 36 7.91 -0.84 9.48
C SER A 36 7.01 0.35 9.75
N ILE A 37 6.53 0.51 10.99
CA ILE A 37 5.67 1.62 11.42
C ILE A 37 5.94 2.04 12.86
N THR A 38 5.92 3.34 13.16
CA THR A 38 6.16 3.86 14.52
C THR A 38 4.91 3.95 15.40
N ARG A 39 4.18 2.84 15.50
CA ARG A 39 3.09 2.63 16.45
C ARG A 39 2.92 1.13 16.71
N PRO A 40 2.25 0.74 17.80
CA PRO A 40 1.77 -0.63 17.95
C PRO A 40 1.00 -1.08 16.70
N THR A 41 1.35 -2.26 16.22
CA THR A 41 0.69 -2.92 15.10
C THR A 41 -0.37 -3.87 15.62
N ASP A 42 -1.54 -3.88 15.00
CA ASP A 42 -2.52 -4.92 15.26
C ASP A 42 -2.15 -6.20 14.51
N ALA A 43 -2.65 -7.36 14.97
CA ALA A 43 -2.38 -8.66 14.35
C ALA A 43 -2.83 -8.77 12.87
N HIS A 44 -3.61 -7.82 12.37
CA HIS A 44 -4.20 -7.84 11.03
C HIS A 44 -3.42 -7.06 9.97
N GLU A 45 -2.43 -6.26 10.36
CA GLU A 45 -1.59 -5.51 9.43
C GLU A 45 -0.24 -6.22 9.26
N ALA A 46 0.21 -6.41 8.01
CA ALA A 46 1.56 -6.87 7.73
C ALA A 46 2.57 -5.74 8.02
N CYS A 47 2.79 -5.46 9.30
CA CYS A 47 3.71 -4.42 9.76
C CYS A 47 4.68 -4.92 10.83
N LEU A 48 5.79 -4.21 10.99
CA LEU A 48 6.71 -4.29 12.12
C LEU A 48 6.59 -3.02 12.94
N SER A 49 6.20 -3.13 14.21
CA SER A 49 6.17 -2.00 15.13
C SER A 49 7.59 -1.64 15.54
N LEU A 50 7.97 -0.37 15.37
CA LEU A 50 9.23 0.19 15.87
C LEU A 50 8.95 1.39 16.76
N SER A 51 9.84 1.67 17.71
CA SER A 51 9.90 2.99 18.31
C SER A 51 10.42 4.02 17.29
N ARG A 52 10.19 5.31 17.55
CA ARG A 52 10.74 6.39 16.71
C ARG A 52 12.27 6.37 16.67
N ALA A 53 12.91 6.05 17.79
CA ALA A 53 14.38 5.97 17.88
C ALA A 53 14.94 4.80 17.06
N GLU A 54 14.31 3.63 17.12
CA GLU A 54 14.71 2.47 16.31
C GLU A 54 14.48 2.72 14.82
N PHE A 55 13.36 3.36 14.46
CA PHE A 55 13.09 3.73 13.08
C PHE A 55 14.16 4.67 12.53
N ALA A 56 14.49 5.74 13.28
CA ALA A 56 15.53 6.68 12.89
C ALA A 56 16.87 5.99 12.71
N ARG A 57 17.29 5.15 13.67
CA ARG A 57 18.53 4.37 13.58
C ARG A 57 18.56 3.47 12.35
N GLN A 58 17.47 2.76 12.06
CA GLN A 58 17.40 1.89 10.87
C GLN A 58 17.46 2.70 9.57
N ARG A 59 16.72 3.82 9.49
CA ARG A 59 16.74 4.71 8.32
C ARG A 59 18.14 5.26 8.07
N ASP A 60 18.81 5.77 9.10
CA ASP A 60 20.12 6.39 8.99
C ASP A 60 21.21 5.35 8.63
N ALA A 61 20.98 4.08 8.95
CA ALA A 61 21.81 2.94 8.52
C ALA A 61 21.44 2.39 7.12
N GLY A 62 20.53 3.02 6.37
CA GLY A 62 20.11 2.55 5.04
C GLY A 62 19.17 1.34 5.05
N GLY A 63 18.49 1.07 6.18
CA GLY A 63 17.62 -0.10 6.36
C GLY A 63 16.29 -0.07 5.58
N PHE A 64 15.99 1.03 4.88
CA PHE A 64 14.75 1.18 4.13
C PHE A 64 15.01 1.56 2.67
N ALA A 65 14.37 0.87 1.74
CA ALA A 65 14.29 1.27 0.34
C ALA A 65 13.40 2.51 0.17
N LEU A 66 12.35 2.62 0.97
CA LEU A 66 11.49 3.81 1.05
C LEU A 66 11.18 4.11 2.50
N SER A 67 11.20 5.39 2.89
CA SER A 67 10.67 5.82 4.18
C SER A 67 9.89 7.11 4.04
N TRP A 68 8.81 7.28 4.83
CA TRP A 68 7.99 8.48 4.80
C TRP A 68 7.29 8.73 6.13
N GLU A 69 6.78 9.95 6.30
CA GLU A 69 5.92 10.33 7.40
C GLU A 69 4.47 10.50 6.89
N ALA A 70 3.51 9.97 7.65
CA ALA A 70 2.09 10.25 7.42
C ALA A 70 1.34 10.21 8.76
N HIS A 71 0.43 11.16 8.98
CA HIS A 71 -0.40 11.20 10.19
C HIS A 71 0.41 11.17 11.52
N GLY A 72 1.60 11.77 11.54
CA GLY A 72 2.49 11.76 12.70
C GLY A 72 3.15 10.41 13.01
N LEU A 73 3.13 9.48 12.05
CA LEU A 73 3.78 8.17 12.11
C LEU A 73 4.83 8.07 11.00
N TYR A 74 5.92 7.36 11.29
CA TYR A 74 6.91 7.00 10.29
C TYR A 74 6.63 5.60 9.76
N TYR A 75 6.89 5.42 8.47
CA TYR A 75 6.69 4.18 7.75
C TYR A 75 7.92 3.85 6.91
N GLY A 76 8.26 2.58 6.82
CA GLY A 76 9.44 2.11 6.08
C GLY A 76 9.15 0.85 5.27
N VAL A 77 9.56 0.84 4.01
CA VAL A 77 9.70 -0.37 3.20
C VAL A 77 11.14 -0.87 3.37
N PRO A 78 11.36 -2.09 3.91
CA PRO A 78 12.71 -2.63 4.12
C PRO A 78 13.59 -2.60 2.85
N ALA A 79 14.90 -2.40 3.02
CA ALA A 79 15.84 -2.29 1.91
C ALA A 79 15.93 -3.57 1.05
N ASP A 80 15.75 -4.75 1.66
CA ASP A 80 15.79 -6.04 0.95
C ASP A 80 14.69 -6.19 -0.11
N VAL A 81 13.61 -5.42 0.00
CA VAL A 81 12.52 -5.40 -1.00
C VAL A 81 13.05 -5.03 -2.38
N LEU A 82 14.00 -4.09 -2.47
CA LEU A 82 14.63 -3.72 -3.74
C LEU A 82 15.42 -4.91 -4.31
N THR A 83 16.22 -5.58 -3.49
CA THR A 83 17.00 -6.75 -3.91
C THR A 83 16.10 -7.88 -4.40
N ARG A 84 14.96 -8.13 -3.73
CA ARG A 84 13.98 -9.14 -4.13
C ARG A 84 13.35 -8.83 -5.48
N VAL A 85 12.96 -7.57 -5.69
CA VAL A 85 12.45 -7.10 -6.99
C VAL A 85 13.50 -7.26 -8.09
N GLN A 86 14.75 -6.87 -7.83
CA GLN A 86 15.87 -7.06 -8.77
C GLN A 86 16.12 -8.54 -9.09
N ALA A 87 15.88 -9.43 -8.14
CA ALA A 87 16.00 -10.88 -8.30
C ALA A 87 14.81 -11.53 -9.05
N GLY A 88 13.82 -10.75 -9.51
CA GLY A 88 12.69 -11.27 -10.27
C GLY A 88 11.41 -11.49 -9.46
N GLN A 89 11.40 -11.17 -8.16
CA GLN A 89 10.24 -11.40 -7.32
C GLN A 89 9.25 -10.24 -7.37
N ASP A 90 7.98 -10.55 -7.65
CA ASP A 90 6.89 -9.60 -7.46
C ASP A 90 6.58 -9.44 -5.97
N VAL A 91 6.56 -8.19 -5.51
CA VAL A 91 6.28 -7.83 -4.12
C VAL A 91 5.11 -6.86 -4.07
N ILE A 92 4.23 -6.98 -3.07
CA ILE A 92 3.05 -6.12 -2.93
C ILE A 92 3.08 -5.38 -1.60
N ALA A 93 2.83 -4.07 -1.63
CA ALA A 93 2.91 -3.21 -0.45
C ALA A 93 1.76 -2.20 -0.36
N ASN A 94 1.26 -2.00 0.85
CA ASN A 94 0.34 -0.90 1.18
C ASN A 94 1.12 0.41 1.31
N LEU A 95 0.96 1.32 0.36
CA LEU A 95 1.70 2.58 0.27
C LEU A 95 0.79 3.81 0.32
N SER A 96 1.42 4.95 0.59
CA SER A 96 0.81 6.28 0.40
C SER A 96 0.97 6.71 -1.06
N ARG A 97 -0.04 7.39 -1.61
CA ARG A 97 0.06 7.98 -2.95
C ARG A 97 1.19 9.01 -3.06
N ALA A 98 1.48 9.73 -1.98
CA ALA A 98 2.59 10.69 -1.92
C ALA A 98 3.97 10.03 -2.12
N LEU A 99 4.08 8.72 -1.91
CA LEU A 99 5.33 7.97 -2.04
C LEU A 99 5.58 7.44 -3.46
N LEU A 100 4.57 7.48 -4.34
CA LEU A 100 4.68 6.88 -5.67
C LEU A 100 5.84 7.45 -6.51
N PRO A 101 6.12 8.78 -6.53
CA PRO A 101 7.28 9.30 -7.25
C PRO A 101 8.60 8.70 -6.75
N ALA A 102 8.79 8.63 -5.43
CA ALA A 102 9.99 8.03 -4.84
C ALA A 102 10.09 6.52 -5.15
N ALA A 103 8.96 5.80 -5.12
CA ALA A 103 8.90 4.40 -5.49
C ALA A 103 9.31 4.17 -6.95
N MET A 104 8.85 5.01 -7.87
CA MET A 104 9.20 4.94 -9.30
C MET A 104 10.68 5.27 -9.57
N LEU A 105 11.31 6.10 -8.75
CA LEU A 105 12.75 6.37 -8.83
C LEU A 105 13.60 5.25 -8.22
N THR A 106 13.07 4.54 -7.22
CA THR A 106 13.81 3.53 -6.45
C THR A 106 13.73 2.15 -7.08
N PHE A 107 12.56 1.77 -7.58
CA PHE A 107 12.29 0.43 -8.09
C PHE A 107 12.33 0.39 -9.61
N PRO A 108 12.93 -0.65 -10.21
CA PRO A 108 13.05 -0.75 -11.68
C PRO A 108 11.70 -0.92 -12.39
N ARG A 109 10.70 -1.45 -11.69
CA ARG A 109 9.33 -1.63 -12.20
C ARG A 109 8.33 -1.43 -11.07
N VAL A 110 7.32 -0.60 -11.32
CA VAL A 110 6.23 -0.31 -10.37
C VAL A 110 4.89 -0.46 -11.07
N SER A 111 3.98 -1.24 -10.48
CA SER A 111 2.57 -1.33 -10.88
C SER A 111 1.70 -0.75 -9.77
N ILE A 112 0.75 0.13 -10.09
CA ILE A 112 -0.05 0.82 -9.08
C ILE A 112 -1.49 0.31 -9.11
N LEU A 113 -1.97 -0.21 -7.99
CA LEU A 113 -3.38 -0.50 -7.75
C LEU A 113 -3.98 0.65 -6.92
N SER A 114 -4.77 1.51 -7.55
CA SER A 114 -5.43 2.64 -6.90
C SER A 114 -6.87 2.29 -6.53
N LEU A 115 -7.09 2.03 -5.24
CA LEU A 115 -8.43 1.71 -4.74
C LEU A 115 -9.23 2.98 -4.49
N THR A 116 -10.50 2.93 -4.89
CA THR A 116 -11.52 3.95 -4.64
C THR A 116 -12.74 3.31 -3.97
N ALA A 117 -13.61 4.13 -3.39
CA ALA A 117 -14.96 3.77 -2.96
C ALA A 117 -15.74 5.07 -2.76
N ALA A 118 -17.06 4.99 -2.79
CA ALA A 118 -17.91 6.14 -2.49
C ALA A 118 -17.63 6.68 -1.06
N PRO A 119 -17.66 8.02 -0.84
CA PRO A 119 -17.41 8.62 0.48
C PRO A 119 -18.26 8.04 1.60
N GLU A 120 -19.52 7.70 1.32
CA GLU A 120 -20.48 7.14 2.27
C GLU A 120 -20.03 5.74 2.73
N VAL A 121 -19.55 4.91 1.80
CA VAL A 121 -19.00 3.58 2.10
C VAL A 121 -17.72 3.69 2.93
N LEU A 122 -16.85 4.66 2.62
CA LEU A 122 -15.65 4.90 3.42
C LEU A 122 -15.99 5.37 4.83
N ALA A 123 -16.98 6.25 4.98
CA ALA A 123 -17.46 6.73 6.28
C ALA A 123 -18.02 5.60 7.13
N GLU A 124 -18.88 4.75 6.56
CA GLU A 124 -19.45 3.58 7.21
C GLU A 124 -18.35 2.63 7.70
N ARG A 125 -17.39 2.29 6.82
CA ARG A 125 -16.27 1.38 7.15
C ARG A 125 -15.34 1.96 8.22
N LEU A 126 -15.09 3.27 8.21
CA LEU A 126 -14.29 3.93 9.24
C LEU A 126 -15.04 3.98 10.58
N GLY A 127 -16.34 4.26 10.56
CA GLY A 127 -17.21 4.25 11.74
C GLY A 127 -17.26 2.87 12.39
N ALA A 128 -17.45 1.82 11.60
CA ALA A 128 -17.50 0.43 12.08
C ALA A 128 -16.22 -0.05 12.79
N ARG A 129 -15.07 0.60 12.55
CA ARG A 129 -13.80 0.27 13.23
C ARG A 129 -13.76 0.79 14.67
N GLY A 130 -14.59 1.78 15.02
CA GLY A 130 -14.70 2.31 16.39
C GLY A 130 -13.47 3.03 16.95
N ARG A 131 -12.48 3.36 16.10
CA ARG A 131 -11.20 3.96 16.54
C ARG A 131 -11.18 5.48 16.50
N GLU A 132 -12.19 6.10 15.92
CA GLU A 132 -12.16 7.51 15.50
C GLU A 132 -13.53 8.15 15.72
N ALA A 133 -13.54 9.42 16.17
CA ALA A 133 -14.76 10.21 16.25
C ALA A 133 -15.25 10.63 14.85
N ALA A 134 -16.54 10.92 14.69
CA ALA A 134 -17.12 11.30 13.40
C ALA A 134 -16.42 12.52 12.74
N ALA A 135 -15.98 13.50 13.55
CA ALA A 135 -15.23 14.65 13.06
C ALA A 135 -13.83 14.28 12.51
N GLU A 136 -13.16 13.30 13.12
CA GLU A 136 -11.87 12.77 12.65
C GLU A 136 -12.05 12.04 11.30
N ILE A 137 -13.12 11.24 11.18
CA ILE A 137 -13.49 10.53 9.94
C ILE A 137 -13.74 11.53 8.81
N ALA A 138 -14.57 12.55 9.04
CA ALA A 138 -14.85 13.60 8.05
C ALA A 138 -13.57 14.32 7.59
N ARG A 139 -12.67 14.66 8.53
CA ARG A 139 -11.36 15.28 8.22
C ARG A 139 -10.44 14.36 7.40
N ARG A 140 -10.57 13.04 7.55
CA ARG A 140 -9.81 12.07 6.74
C ARG A 140 -10.40 11.91 5.34
N LEU A 141 -11.73 11.94 5.21
CA LEU A 141 -12.40 11.85 3.91
C LEU A 141 -12.23 13.13 3.08
N ALA A 142 -12.25 14.30 3.73
CA ALA A 142 -12.05 15.60 3.07
C ALA A 142 -10.60 15.83 2.60
N ARG A 143 -9.64 15.02 3.07
CA ARG A 143 -8.25 15.11 2.63
C ARG A 143 -8.14 14.57 1.20
N GLY A 144 -7.98 15.48 0.25
CA GLY A 144 -7.60 15.12 -1.11
C GLY A 144 -6.29 14.32 -1.11
N ALA A 145 -6.22 13.33 -1.99
CA ALA A 145 -4.98 12.63 -2.26
C ALA A 145 -4.18 13.40 -3.33
N PRO A 146 -2.84 13.38 -3.29
CA PRO A 146 -2.00 13.93 -4.37
C PRO A 146 -2.43 13.42 -5.75
N PRO A 147 -2.11 14.12 -6.85
CA PRO A 147 -2.29 13.54 -8.18
C PRO A 147 -1.47 12.25 -8.32
N MET A 148 -1.88 11.39 -9.25
CA MET A 148 -1.01 10.26 -9.64
C MET A 148 0.20 10.80 -10.39
N PRO A 149 1.39 10.19 -10.21
CA PRO A 149 2.55 10.56 -11.01
C PRO A 149 2.28 10.32 -12.50
N GLU A 150 2.78 11.21 -13.33
CA GLU A 150 2.66 11.11 -14.79
C GLU A 150 3.45 9.91 -15.30
N GLY A 151 2.96 9.24 -16.36
CA GLY A 151 3.59 8.05 -16.93
C GLY A 151 3.50 6.78 -16.08
N ALA A 152 2.86 6.83 -14.92
CA ALA A 152 2.64 5.66 -14.09
C ALA A 152 1.58 4.72 -14.67
N GLU A 153 1.85 3.42 -14.59
CA GLU A 153 0.86 2.41 -14.92
C GLU A 153 -0.11 2.21 -13.74
N VAL A 154 -1.24 2.93 -13.79
CA VAL A 154 -2.25 2.96 -12.73
C VAL A 154 -3.48 2.16 -13.12
N ILE A 155 -3.83 1.18 -12.28
CA ILE A 155 -5.07 0.42 -12.35
C ILE A 155 -6.00 0.95 -11.27
N THR A 156 -7.09 1.60 -11.66
CA THR A 156 -8.10 2.07 -10.70
C THR A 156 -9.14 0.99 -10.46
N ILE A 157 -9.43 0.70 -9.19
CA ILE A 157 -10.37 -0.35 -8.77
C ILE A 157 -11.35 0.25 -7.77
N ASP A 158 -12.64 0.22 -8.10
CA ASP A 158 -13.68 0.54 -7.12
C ASP A 158 -13.86 -0.63 -6.15
N ASN A 159 -13.45 -0.42 -4.90
CA ASN A 159 -13.59 -1.37 -3.81
C ASN A 159 -14.78 -1.04 -2.89
N GLY A 160 -15.81 -0.37 -3.43
CA GLY A 160 -17.09 -0.14 -2.76
C GLY A 160 -17.97 -1.39 -2.68
N GLY A 161 -17.87 -2.28 -3.66
CA GLY A 161 -18.66 -3.52 -3.76
C GLY A 161 -18.02 -4.77 -3.10
N PRO A 162 -18.44 -5.97 -3.54
CA PRO A 162 -17.88 -7.25 -3.05
C PRO A 162 -16.37 -7.36 -3.30
N LEU A 163 -15.64 -7.92 -2.34
CA LEU A 163 -14.17 -8.06 -2.39
C LEU A 163 -13.72 -8.89 -3.59
N GLU A 164 -14.47 -9.93 -3.92
CA GLU A 164 -14.18 -10.89 -5.00
C GLU A 164 -14.10 -10.18 -6.36
N ALA A 165 -14.96 -9.18 -6.60
CA ALA A 165 -14.94 -8.39 -7.82
C ALA A 165 -13.67 -7.53 -7.93
N SER A 166 -13.25 -6.90 -6.82
CA SER A 166 -12.01 -6.13 -6.74
C SER A 166 -10.78 -7.00 -6.94
N VAL A 167 -10.77 -8.20 -6.34
CA VAL A 167 -9.68 -9.19 -6.50
C VAL A 167 -9.59 -9.65 -7.95
N ALA A 168 -10.72 -10.02 -8.58
CA ALA A 168 -10.73 -10.45 -9.98
C ALA A 168 -10.19 -9.36 -10.92
N THR A 169 -10.60 -8.10 -10.71
CA THR A 169 -10.13 -6.94 -11.47
C THR A 169 -8.62 -6.74 -11.31
N ALA A 170 -8.11 -6.78 -10.07
CA ALA A 170 -6.69 -6.66 -9.80
C ALA A 170 -5.87 -7.79 -10.45
N LEU A 171 -6.31 -9.04 -10.34
CA LEU A 171 -5.61 -10.21 -10.92
C LEU A 171 -5.55 -10.14 -12.45
N ALA A 172 -6.65 -9.78 -13.10
CA ALA A 172 -6.69 -9.62 -14.55
C ALA A 172 -5.72 -8.53 -15.01
N ALA A 173 -5.67 -7.41 -14.30
CA ALA A 173 -4.78 -6.31 -14.64
C ALA A 173 -3.29 -6.65 -14.41
N LEU A 174 -2.95 -7.25 -13.26
CA LEU A 174 -1.59 -7.68 -12.94
C LEU A 174 -1.07 -8.76 -13.90
N THR A 175 -1.96 -9.60 -14.45
CA THR A 175 -1.59 -10.64 -15.42
C THR A 175 -1.29 -10.04 -16.79
N ARG A 176 -2.11 -9.11 -17.28
CA ARG A 176 -1.84 -8.40 -18.55
C ARG A 176 -0.49 -7.69 -18.55
N GLN A 177 -0.13 -7.11 -17.41
CA GLN A 177 1.16 -6.46 -17.20
C GLN A 177 2.34 -7.43 -17.27
N ALA A 178 2.20 -8.66 -16.78
CA ALA A 178 3.28 -9.64 -16.81
C ALA A 178 3.61 -10.15 -18.23
N SER A 179 2.69 -9.96 -19.18
CA SER A 179 2.84 -10.35 -20.59
C SER A 179 3.44 -9.26 -21.49
N LEU A 180 3.76 -8.09 -20.93
CA LEU A 180 4.44 -6.96 -21.57
C LEU A 180 5.87 -6.84 -21.03
#